data_AF-A0A7S2K0S6-F1
#
_entry.id   AF-A0A7S2K0S6-F1
#
_cell.length_a   1.000
_cell.length_b   1.000
_cell.length_c   1.000
_cell.angle_alpha   90.00
_cell.angle_beta   90.00
_cell.angle_gamma   90.00
#
_symmetry.space_group_name_H-M   'P 1'
#
loop_
_entity.id
_entity.type
_entity.pdbx_description
1 polymer ?
#
loop_
_entity_poly.entity_id
_entity_poly.type
_entity_poly.pdbx_seq_one_letter_code
_entity_poly.pdbx_strand_id
1 'polypeptide(L)'
;HTFIDRRGMTKQRGKPSTHAQKLIAESKHLLSKSSTSPRTASYNPTLQEFQATSFSDYIRTTVLGVKSSANFADSDAEEEETELIPANKARAHPHGIGVPDYDKLSDGVAKITPPEGWWDRAGIGNDTTGRGEIWRAGGKLGDMVIPSPIQQCPSGIGGVYEYTMVIKKPMTIAEFRTVADRYRDQQIGPAKHNKHTKGDDDSNNNLATCKIPKLECDESDERMDELARLFWRRLSPTMEAAMYGADMEGTLFDGDYASGWNVDQLESCLHLLKADAIVD
;
A
#
# COMPACT_ATOMS: atom_id res chain seq x y z
N HIS A 1 28.27 -13.87 13.38
CA HIS A 1 29.51 -13.83 12.58
C HIS A 1 30.48 -12.85 13.20
N THR A 2 31.56 -13.38 13.78
CA THR A 2 32.68 -12.63 14.36
C THR A 2 33.60 -12.17 13.23
N PHE A 3 33.76 -10.86 13.08
CA PHE A 3 34.74 -10.26 12.18
C PHE A 3 36.08 -10.22 12.92
N ILE A 4 37.09 -10.91 12.39
CA ILE A 4 38.44 -10.97 12.97
C ILE A 4 39.29 -9.91 12.26
N ASP A 5 39.67 -8.86 12.99
CA ASP A 5 40.68 -7.89 12.56
C ASP A 5 42.09 -8.50 12.72
N ARG A 6 43.04 -8.12 11.85
CA ARG A 6 44.42 -8.66 11.71
C ARG A 6 45.34 -8.39 12.91
N ARG A 7 44.81 -8.04 14.08
CA ARG A 7 45.55 -7.76 15.32
C ARG A 7 45.11 -8.59 16.53
N GLY A 8 44.42 -9.72 16.32
CA GLY A 8 44.24 -10.74 17.38
C GLY A 8 43.52 -10.27 18.66
N MET A 9 42.82 -9.13 18.64
CA MET A 9 42.03 -8.66 19.77
C MET A 9 40.55 -8.93 19.51
N THR A 10 39.99 -9.87 20.28
CA THR A 10 38.54 -10.10 20.34
C THR A 10 37.86 -8.86 20.92
N LYS A 11 37.24 -8.02 20.07
CA LYS A 11 36.32 -6.97 20.52
C LYS A 11 35.08 -7.64 21.11
N GLN A 12 35.03 -7.79 22.43
CA GLN A 12 33.77 -8.08 23.12
C GLN A 12 32.81 -6.92 22.80
N ARG A 13 31.62 -7.21 22.26
CA ARG A 13 30.54 -6.20 22.16
C ARG A 13 30.23 -5.78 23.60
N GLY A 14 30.73 -4.61 24.00
CA GLY A 14 30.51 -4.07 25.34
C GLY A 14 29.02 -4.01 25.63
N LYS A 15 28.63 -4.35 26.86
CA LYS A 15 27.23 -4.21 27.30
C LYS A 15 26.79 -2.76 27.04
N PRO A 16 25.60 -2.53 26.45
CA PRO A 16 25.12 -1.19 26.18
C PRO A 16 25.12 -0.38 27.50
N SER A 17 25.45 0.91 27.42
CA SER A 17 25.49 1.78 28.60
C SER A 17 24.14 1.76 29.33
N THR A 18 24.15 2.04 30.64
CA THR A 18 22.92 2.09 31.45
C THR A 18 21.87 3.05 30.86
N HIS A 19 22.31 4.14 30.23
CA HIS A 19 21.43 5.07 29.50
C HIS A 19 20.81 4.43 28.26
N ALA A 20 21.60 3.72 27.44
CA ALA A 20 21.09 3.02 26.26
C ALA A 20 20.12 1.90 26.66
N GLN A 21 20.37 1.19 27.76
CA GLN A 21 19.44 0.19 28.30
C GLN A 21 18.12 0.80 28.75
N LYS A 22 18.15 1.98 29.39
CA LYS A 22 16.94 2.74 29.75
C LYS A 22 16.14 3.18 28.52
N LEU A 23 16.80 3.74 27.51
CA LEU A 23 16.14 4.12 26.24
C LEU A 23 15.53 2.91 25.52
N ILE A 24 16.20 1.75 25.54
CA ILE A 24 15.66 0.51 24.97
C ILE A 24 14.43 0.04 25.77
N ALA A 25 14.46 0.11 27.09
CA ALA A 25 13.32 -0.26 27.94
C ALA A 25 12.15 0.70 27.74
N GLU A 26 12.41 2.01 27.65
CA GLU A 26 11.42 3.05 27.39
C GLU A 26 10.80 2.90 26.00
N SER A 27 11.62 2.67 24.96
CA SER A 27 11.13 2.37 23.60
C SER A 27 10.24 1.13 23.59
N LYS A 28 10.65 0.04 24.27
CA LYS A 28 9.83 -1.17 24.38
C LYS A 28 8.51 -0.92 25.10
N HIS A 29 8.51 -0.10 26.15
CA HIS A 29 7.30 0.27 26.89
C HIS A 29 6.35 1.16 26.06
N LEU A 30 6.89 2.09 25.28
CA LEU A 30 6.11 2.92 24.36
C LEU A 30 5.51 2.09 23.22
N LEU A 31 6.29 1.14 22.68
CA LEU A 31 5.83 0.22 21.65
C LEU A 31 4.85 -0.83 22.20
N SER A 32 5.00 -1.29 23.45
CA SER A 32 4.06 -2.24 24.08
C SER A 32 2.73 -1.61 24.46
N LYS A 33 2.67 -0.28 24.56
CA LYS A 33 1.43 0.48 24.74
C LYS A 33 0.66 0.69 23.43
N SER A 34 1.12 0.13 22.30
CA SER A 34 0.38 0.13 21.03
C SER A 34 -0.84 -0.81 21.00
N SER A 35 -1.56 -0.89 22.12
CA SER A 35 -3.03 -1.00 22.10
C SER A 35 -3.64 0.32 21.55
N THR A 36 -3.01 0.92 20.53
CA THR A 36 -3.61 2.01 19.80
C THR A 36 -4.58 1.37 18.84
N SER A 37 -5.87 1.63 19.02
CA SER A 37 -6.89 1.44 18.00
C SER A 37 -6.29 1.76 16.62
N PRO A 38 -6.59 0.97 15.57
CA PRO A 38 -6.03 1.23 14.25
C PRO A 38 -6.27 2.71 13.92
N ARG A 39 -5.18 3.46 13.68
CA ARG A 39 -5.23 4.90 13.33
C ARG A 39 -5.77 5.13 11.92
N THR A 40 -6.49 4.16 11.37
CA THR A 40 -6.96 4.16 9.99
C THR A 40 -8.24 3.36 9.98
N ALA A 41 -9.35 4.04 9.77
CA ALA A 41 -10.66 3.41 9.61
C ALA A 41 -10.59 2.31 8.54
N SER A 42 -11.11 1.13 8.88
CA SER A 42 -11.10 -0.04 8.00
C SER A 42 -12.53 -0.52 7.75
N TYR A 43 -12.90 -0.66 6.48
CA TYR A 43 -14.23 -1.04 6.03
C TYR A 43 -14.18 -2.33 5.22
N ASN A 44 -15.13 -3.24 5.47
CA ASN A 44 -15.22 -4.54 4.79
C ASN A 44 -16.67 -4.76 4.34
N PRO A 45 -17.13 -4.05 3.29
CA PRO A 45 -18.51 -4.14 2.82
C PRO A 45 -18.84 -5.54 2.29
N THR A 46 -20.12 -5.89 2.35
CA THR A 46 -20.62 -7.11 1.70
C THR A 46 -20.74 -6.92 0.18
N LEU A 47 -20.75 -8.00 -0.61
CA LEU A 47 -20.92 -7.90 -2.07
C LEU A 47 -22.23 -7.19 -2.44
N GLN A 48 -23.30 -7.46 -1.70
CA GLN A 48 -24.60 -6.82 -1.92
C GLN A 48 -24.52 -5.31 -1.67
N GLU A 49 -23.90 -4.88 -0.58
CA GLU A 49 -23.71 -3.45 -0.26
C GLU A 49 -22.86 -2.75 -1.33
N PHE A 50 -21.78 -3.41 -1.75
CA PHE A 50 -20.84 -2.91 -2.74
C PHE A 50 -21.46 -2.74 -4.13
N GLN A 51 -22.41 -3.61 -4.50
CA GLN A 51 -23.16 -3.52 -5.77
C GLN A 51 -24.39 -2.61 -5.68
N ALA A 52 -25.00 -2.47 -4.50
CA ALA A 52 -26.20 -1.66 -4.31
C ALA A 52 -25.90 -0.16 -4.21
N THR A 53 -24.68 0.22 -3.85
CA THR A 53 -24.26 1.61 -3.69
C THR A 53 -23.24 1.97 -4.76
N SER A 54 -23.35 3.19 -5.30
CA SER A 54 -22.28 3.73 -6.15
C SER A 54 -21.02 3.97 -5.31
N PHE A 55 -19.85 3.98 -5.94
CA PHE A 55 -18.59 4.34 -5.27
C PHE A 55 -18.74 5.67 -4.50
N SER A 56 -19.25 6.71 -5.16
CA SER A 56 -19.40 8.05 -4.59
C SER A 56 -20.35 8.08 -3.39
N ASP A 57 -21.47 7.35 -3.44
CA ASP A 57 -22.41 7.27 -2.32
C ASP A 57 -21.83 6.50 -1.13
N TYR A 58 -21.11 5.40 -1.40
CA TYR A 58 -20.45 4.62 -0.36
C TYR A 58 -19.40 5.46 0.38
N ILE A 59 -18.55 6.17 -0.37
CA ILE A 59 -17.55 7.07 0.22
C ILE A 59 -18.24 8.18 1.02
N ARG A 60 -19.27 8.83 0.46
CA ARG A 60 -19.97 9.93 1.12
C ARG A 60 -20.65 9.51 2.42
N THR A 61 -21.39 8.42 2.39
CA THR A 61 -22.24 8.01 3.53
C THR A 61 -21.49 7.17 4.55
N THR A 62 -20.75 6.16 4.12
CA THR A 62 -20.10 5.20 5.02
C THR A 62 -18.75 5.73 5.52
N VAL A 63 -17.89 6.16 4.59
CA VAL A 63 -16.52 6.60 4.91
C VAL A 63 -16.53 7.99 5.52
N LEU A 64 -17.18 8.96 4.87
CA LEU A 64 -17.23 10.35 5.34
C LEU A 64 -18.35 10.60 6.36
N GLY A 65 -19.29 9.67 6.56
CA GLY A 65 -20.37 9.83 7.54
C GLY A 65 -21.37 10.94 7.19
N VAL A 66 -21.40 11.40 5.94
CA VAL A 66 -22.31 12.47 5.52
C VAL A 66 -23.74 11.92 5.50
N LYS A 67 -24.62 12.53 6.29
CA LYS A 67 -26.05 12.20 6.26
C LYS A 67 -26.66 12.77 4.98
N SER A 68 -27.17 11.90 4.10
CA SER A 68 -27.95 12.33 2.95
C SER A 68 -29.24 13.01 3.41
N SER A 69 -29.50 14.23 2.96
CA SER A 69 -30.88 14.72 2.86
C SER A 69 -31.55 13.94 1.74
N ALA A 70 -32.45 13.04 2.10
CA ALA A 70 -33.61 12.85 1.22
C ALA A 70 -34.26 14.24 1.07
N ASN A 71 -34.43 14.72 -0.17
CA ASN A 71 -35.00 16.01 -0.57
C ASN A 71 -33.98 17.15 -0.74
N PHE A 72 -33.22 17.10 -1.84
CA PHE A 72 -32.80 18.32 -2.55
C PHE A 72 -33.89 18.63 -3.59
N ALA A 73 -35.09 18.93 -3.11
CA ALA A 73 -36.17 19.48 -3.92
C ALA A 73 -36.45 20.86 -3.34
N ASP A 74 -35.98 21.89 -4.06
CA ASP A 74 -36.50 23.25 -4.07
C ASP A 74 -36.70 23.93 -2.70
N SER A 75 -35.70 24.69 -2.24
CA SER A 75 -35.99 25.91 -1.51
C SER A 75 -34.82 26.88 -1.62
N ASP A 76 -34.99 27.87 -2.50
CA ASP A 76 -34.36 29.18 -2.38
C ASP A 76 -34.66 29.74 -0.99
N ALA A 77 -33.71 29.67 -0.07
CA ALA A 77 -33.80 30.29 1.24
C ALA A 77 -32.58 31.18 1.45
N GLU A 78 -32.87 32.45 1.69
CA GLU A 78 -32.00 33.61 1.70
C GLU A 78 -30.79 33.48 2.65
N GLU A 79 -29.65 34.04 2.21
CA GLU A 79 -28.44 34.18 3.01
C GLU A 79 -28.69 35.12 4.20
N GLU A 80 -28.80 34.57 5.41
CA GLU A 80 -28.79 35.36 6.65
C GLU A 80 -27.36 35.70 7.08
N GLU A 81 -27.12 36.99 7.22
CA GLU A 81 -25.86 37.67 7.53
C GLU A 81 -25.24 37.16 8.85
N THR A 82 -24.01 36.62 8.78
CA THR A 82 -23.35 36.06 9.97
C THR A 82 -22.81 37.16 10.90
N GLU A 83 -23.43 37.34 12.06
CA GLU A 83 -22.85 38.09 13.19
C GLU A 83 -21.57 37.42 13.74
N LEU A 84 -20.58 38.26 14.07
CA LEU A 84 -19.27 37.90 14.61
C LEU A 84 -19.38 37.26 16.02
N ILE A 85 -19.05 35.97 16.15
CA ILE A 85 -19.01 35.24 17.44
C ILE A 85 -17.59 35.30 18.07
N PRO A 86 -17.43 35.55 19.39
CA PRO A 86 -16.12 35.66 20.04
C PRO A 86 -15.39 34.31 20.22
N ALA A 87 -14.05 34.38 20.14
CA ALA A 87 -13.11 33.28 19.88
C ALA A 87 -12.89 32.20 20.98
N ASN A 88 -13.76 32.06 21.99
CA ASN A 88 -13.48 31.19 23.15
C ASN A 88 -14.60 30.19 23.51
N LYS A 89 -15.21 29.55 22.51
CA LYS A 89 -15.89 28.26 22.70
C LYS A 89 -15.28 27.28 21.72
N ALA A 90 -14.82 26.12 22.21
CA ALA A 90 -14.46 25.00 21.36
C ALA A 90 -15.62 24.80 20.37
N ARG A 91 -15.33 25.02 19.08
CA ARG A 91 -16.30 24.91 18.00
C ARG A 91 -16.75 23.45 17.99
N ALA A 92 -17.87 23.15 18.63
CA ALA A 92 -18.59 21.92 18.33
C ALA A 92 -18.92 22.01 16.83
N HIS A 93 -18.25 21.19 16.02
CA HIS A 93 -18.52 21.17 14.59
C HIS A 93 -20.00 20.79 14.42
N PRO A 94 -20.81 21.63 13.76
CA PRO A 94 -22.22 21.33 13.62
C PRO A 94 -22.37 20.04 12.81
N HIS A 95 -23.01 19.03 13.39
CA HIS A 95 -23.46 17.83 12.68
C HIS A 95 -24.66 18.19 11.78
N GLY A 96 -24.41 19.02 10.77
CA GLY A 96 -25.39 19.44 9.77
C GLY A 96 -25.55 18.42 8.65
N ILE A 97 -26.67 18.50 7.94
CA ILE A 97 -26.90 17.76 6.68
C ILE A 97 -25.78 18.14 5.70
N GLY A 98 -25.19 17.15 5.03
CA GLY A 98 -24.09 17.41 4.09
C GLY A 98 -22.72 17.65 4.75
N VAL A 99 -22.63 17.74 6.08
CA VAL A 99 -21.35 17.92 6.79
C VAL A 99 -20.72 16.54 7.06
N PRO A 100 -19.45 16.33 6.71
CA PRO A 100 -18.76 15.08 7.00
C PRO A 100 -18.48 14.93 8.51
N ASP A 101 -18.35 13.69 8.93
CA ASP A 101 -17.94 13.32 10.27
C ASP A 101 -16.43 13.57 10.42
N TYR A 102 -16.07 14.65 11.12
CA TYR A 102 -14.68 15.04 11.31
C TYR A 102 -13.87 14.03 12.13
N ASP A 103 -14.51 13.22 12.97
CA ASP A 103 -13.84 12.14 13.71
C ASP A 103 -13.43 10.99 12.77
N LYS A 104 -14.16 10.79 11.66
CA LYS A 104 -13.76 9.82 10.61
C LYS A 104 -12.69 10.36 9.68
N LEU A 105 -12.53 11.67 9.60
CA LEU A 105 -11.56 12.35 8.74
C LEU A 105 -10.18 12.53 9.38
N SER A 106 -10.05 12.33 10.70
CA SER A 106 -8.83 12.66 11.46
C SER A 106 -7.59 11.88 11.02
N ASP A 107 -7.80 10.71 10.42
CA ASP A 107 -6.74 9.76 10.10
C ASP A 107 -6.08 10.02 8.74
N GLY A 108 -6.71 10.82 7.86
CA GLY A 108 -6.20 11.17 6.53
C GLY A 108 -6.19 10.03 5.49
N VAL A 109 -6.36 8.78 5.91
CA VAL A 109 -6.47 7.59 5.05
C VAL A 109 -7.55 6.66 5.61
N ALA A 110 -8.29 5.99 4.73
CA ALA A 110 -9.21 4.90 5.07
C ALA A 110 -8.89 3.67 4.22
N LYS A 111 -8.97 2.48 4.83
CA LYS A 111 -8.81 1.19 4.15
C LYS A 111 -10.17 0.60 3.84
N ILE A 112 -10.38 0.19 2.59
CA ILE A 112 -11.59 -0.52 2.17
C ILE A 112 -11.13 -1.84 1.56
N THR A 113 -11.63 -2.97 2.08
CA THR A 113 -11.36 -4.31 1.56
C THR A 113 -12.55 -4.74 0.72
N PRO A 114 -12.45 -4.76 -0.62
CA PRO A 114 -13.57 -5.19 -1.46
C PRO A 114 -13.94 -6.66 -1.21
N PRO A 115 -15.24 -7.02 -1.27
CA PRO A 115 -15.71 -8.38 -1.06
C PRO A 115 -15.36 -9.29 -2.25
N GLU A 116 -15.27 -10.61 -2.03
CA GLU A 116 -15.07 -11.55 -3.14
C GLU A 116 -16.15 -11.39 -4.24
N GLY A 117 -15.74 -11.49 -5.50
CA GLY A 117 -16.62 -11.33 -6.66
C GLY A 117 -16.88 -9.89 -7.10
N TRP A 118 -16.28 -8.89 -6.44
CA TRP A 118 -16.39 -7.48 -6.85
C TRP A 118 -15.77 -7.17 -8.23
N TRP A 119 -14.73 -7.93 -8.61
CA TRP A 119 -13.97 -7.81 -9.85
C TRP A 119 -13.61 -9.21 -10.38
N ASP A 120 -13.72 -9.41 -11.69
CA ASP A 120 -13.49 -10.68 -12.37
C ASP A 120 -11.99 -11.08 -12.46
N ARG A 121 -11.08 -10.09 -12.41
CA ARG A 121 -9.62 -10.22 -12.60
C ARG A 121 -9.19 -10.68 -14.00
N ALA A 122 -10.06 -10.57 -15.00
CA ALA A 122 -9.75 -11.01 -16.37
C ALA A 122 -8.55 -10.24 -16.96
N GLY A 123 -8.45 -8.94 -16.68
CA GLY A 123 -7.35 -8.10 -17.16
C GLY A 123 -5.96 -8.49 -16.63
N ILE A 124 -5.91 -9.16 -15.49
CA ILE A 124 -4.70 -9.76 -14.93
C ILE A 124 -4.65 -11.28 -15.12
N GLY A 125 -5.40 -11.81 -16.11
CA GLY A 125 -5.48 -13.24 -16.43
C GLY A 125 -5.78 -14.12 -15.22
N ASN A 126 -6.60 -13.61 -14.30
CA ASN A 126 -6.96 -14.24 -13.03
C ASN A 126 -5.76 -14.55 -12.11
N ASP A 127 -4.60 -13.92 -12.33
CA ASP A 127 -3.39 -14.11 -11.54
C ASP A 127 -3.08 -12.88 -10.68
N THR A 128 -3.45 -12.96 -9.41
CA THR A 128 -3.15 -11.94 -8.40
C THR A 128 -1.71 -11.97 -7.90
N THR A 129 -0.93 -12.98 -8.29
CA THR A 129 0.45 -13.16 -7.78
C THR A 129 1.47 -12.32 -8.55
N GLY A 130 1.16 -11.92 -9.79
CA GLY A 130 2.11 -11.26 -10.68
C GLY A 130 3.24 -12.19 -11.18
N ARG A 131 3.05 -13.51 -11.10
CA ARG A 131 4.08 -14.54 -11.37
C ARG A 131 3.68 -15.58 -12.41
N GLY A 132 2.41 -15.66 -12.75
CA GLY A 132 1.82 -16.54 -13.74
C GLY A 132 2.31 -16.27 -15.16
N GLU A 133 1.77 -17.03 -16.11
CA GLU A 133 2.25 -17.06 -17.50
C GLU A 133 2.14 -15.70 -18.20
N ILE A 134 1.04 -14.97 -17.98
CA ILE A 134 0.81 -13.67 -18.60
C ILE A 134 1.86 -12.61 -18.23
N TRP A 135 2.51 -12.77 -17.07
CA TRP A 135 3.50 -11.85 -16.50
C TRP A 135 4.94 -12.22 -16.87
N ARG A 136 5.14 -13.34 -17.56
CA ARG A 136 6.47 -13.78 -18.04
C ARG A 136 6.79 -13.11 -19.38
N ALA A 137 8.07 -13.11 -19.74
CA ALA A 137 8.50 -12.67 -21.06
C ALA A 137 7.79 -13.52 -22.14
N GLY A 138 7.26 -12.85 -23.17
CA GLY A 138 6.37 -13.44 -24.17
C GLY A 138 4.88 -13.44 -23.79
N GLY A 139 4.54 -13.00 -22.58
CA GLY A 139 3.17 -12.88 -22.09
C GLY A 139 2.61 -11.46 -22.25
N LYS A 140 1.27 -11.34 -22.35
CA LYS A 140 0.55 -10.05 -22.57
C LYS A 140 1.03 -8.94 -21.63
N LEU A 141 1.14 -9.22 -20.32
CA LEU A 141 1.56 -8.22 -19.32
C LEU A 141 3.08 -8.20 -19.15
N GLY A 142 3.77 -9.34 -19.28
CA GLY A 142 5.22 -9.40 -19.14
C GLY A 142 5.98 -8.55 -20.18
N ASP A 143 5.43 -8.43 -21.39
CA ASP A 143 6.02 -7.65 -22.47
C ASP A 143 5.60 -6.17 -22.46
N MET A 144 4.72 -5.76 -21.54
CA MET A 144 4.40 -4.34 -21.36
C MET A 144 5.65 -3.55 -21.00
N VAL A 145 5.82 -2.39 -21.62
CA VAL A 145 7.00 -1.53 -21.46
C VAL A 145 6.72 -0.49 -20.39
N ILE A 146 7.60 -0.43 -19.39
CA ILE A 146 7.72 0.69 -18.46
C ILE A 146 8.63 1.73 -19.15
N PRO A 147 8.11 2.90 -19.58
CA PRO A 147 8.86 3.84 -20.41
C PRO A 147 9.93 4.57 -19.61
N SER A 148 9.65 4.89 -18.34
CA SER A 148 10.53 5.70 -17.50
C SER A 148 10.70 5.09 -16.09
N PRO A 149 11.35 3.92 -15.95
CA PRO A 149 11.61 3.37 -14.62
C PRO A 149 12.46 4.33 -13.78
N ILE A 150 12.14 4.49 -12.50
CA ILE A 150 12.77 5.46 -11.61
C ILE A 150 13.61 4.73 -10.56
N GLN A 151 14.92 4.90 -10.57
CA GLN A 151 15.78 4.42 -9.50
C GLN A 151 15.76 5.42 -8.34
N GLN A 152 15.31 4.98 -7.17
CA GLN A 152 15.15 5.80 -5.96
C GLN A 152 16.40 5.71 -5.09
N CYS A 153 17.27 6.72 -5.13
CA CYS A 153 18.56 6.70 -4.44
C CYS A 153 18.45 7.45 -3.10
N PRO A 154 18.31 6.76 -1.95
CA PRO A 154 18.23 7.41 -0.65
C PRO A 154 19.60 7.91 -0.17
N SER A 155 19.60 9.08 0.43
CA SER A 155 20.71 9.67 1.18
C SER A 155 20.21 10.11 2.55
N GLY A 156 20.82 9.62 3.63
CA GLY A 156 20.37 9.96 4.98
C GLY A 156 20.70 8.89 6.00
N ILE A 157 20.28 9.12 7.25
CA ILE A 157 20.49 8.21 8.37
C ILE A 157 19.44 8.47 9.46
N GLY A 158 19.14 7.44 10.25
CA GLY A 158 18.40 7.62 11.50
C GLY A 158 16.93 8.02 11.33
N GLY A 159 16.32 7.62 10.21
CA GLY A 159 14.91 7.91 9.92
C GLY A 159 14.68 9.18 9.10
N VAL A 160 15.73 9.94 8.78
CA VAL A 160 15.65 11.13 7.92
C VAL A 160 16.42 10.85 6.64
N TYR A 161 15.71 10.89 5.51
CA TYR A 161 16.26 10.56 4.20
C TYR A 161 15.76 11.53 3.14
N GLU A 162 16.66 11.89 2.23
CA GLU A 162 16.40 12.57 0.98
C GLU A 162 16.53 11.55 -0.16
N TYR A 163 15.73 11.68 -1.21
CA TYR A 163 15.79 10.79 -2.37
C TYR A 163 16.21 11.56 -3.61
N THR A 164 17.26 11.07 -4.27
CA THR A 164 17.55 11.44 -5.66
C THR A 164 16.88 10.44 -6.60
N MET A 165 15.95 10.94 -7.42
CA MET A 165 15.23 10.13 -8.41
C MET A 165 16.02 10.12 -9.73
N VAL A 166 16.39 8.94 -10.21
CA VAL A 166 17.16 8.78 -11.46
C VAL A 166 16.37 7.96 -12.45
N ILE A 167 15.89 8.62 -13.52
CA ILE A 167 15.19 7.96 -14.63
C ILE A 167 16.15 7.01 -15.35
N LYS A 168 15.68 5.80 -15.62
CA LYS A 168 16.39 4.75 -16.33
C LYS A 168 15.79 4.52 -17.70
N LYS A 169 16.48 3.68 -18.48
CA LYS A 169 16.02 3.29 -19.82
C LYS A 169 14.71 2.50 -19.71
N PRO A 170 13.84 2.57 -20.73
CA PRO A 170 12.66 1.73 -20.82
C PRO A 170 13.01 0.26 -20.63
N MET A 171 12.13 -0.48 -19.97
CA MET A 171 12.29 -1.93 -19.75
C MET A 171 10.93 -2.61 -19.69
N THR A 172 10.86 -3.91 -19.93
CA THR A 172 9.59 -4.65 -19.82
C THR A 172 9.24 -4.99 -18.37
N ILE A 173 7.96 -5.30 -18.09
CA ILE A 173 7.54 -5.78 -16.76
C ILE A 173 8.28 -7.06 -16.38
N ALA A 174 8.51 -7.97 -17.33
CA ALA A 174 9.26 -9.20 -17.10
C ALA A 174 10.71 -8.93 -16.66
N GLU A 175 11.38 -7.96 -17.30
CA GLU A 175 12.72 -7.51 -16.90
C GLU A 175 12.70 -6.80 -15.54
N PHE A 176 11.72 -5.93 -15.31
CA PHE A 176 11.53 -5.22 -14.04
C PHE A 176 11.37 -6.20 -12.88
N ARG A 177 10.60 -7.27 -13.09
CA ARG A 177 10.45 -8.36 -12.11
C ARG A 177 11.79 -8.98 -11.74
N THR A 178 12.65 -9.29 -12.71
CA THR A 178 13.98 -9.83 -12.43
C THR A 178 14.83 -8.87 -11.60
N VAL A 179 14.74 -7.57 -11.85
CA VAL A 179 15.40 -6.54 -11.03
C VAL A 179 14.82 -6.50 -9.61
N ALA A 180 13.49 -6.56 -9.47
CA ALA A 180 12.81 -6.56 -8.17
C ALA A 180 13.15 -7.81 -7.34
N ASP A 181 13.22 -8.99 -7.96
CA ASP A 181 13.58 -10.24 -7.30
C ASP A 181 15.04 -10.20 -6.82
N ARG A 182 15.95 -9.67 -7.65
CA ARG A 182 17.35 -9.44 -7.24
C ARG A 182 17.44 -8.48 -6.06
N TYR A 183 16.70 -7.38 -6.10
CA TYR A 183 16.65 -6.40 -5.00
C TYR A 183 16.14 -7.06 -3.71
N ARG A 184 15.04 -7.81 -3.78
CA ARG A 184 14.48 -8.57 -2.66
C ARG A 184 15.53 -9.50 -2.03
N ASP A 185 16.22 -10.30 -2.84
CA ASP A 185 17.21 -11.25 -2.35
C ASP A 185 18.39 -10.56 -1.64
N GLN A 186 18.78 -9.36 -2.05
CA GLN A 186 19.81 -8.58 -1.34
C GLN A 186 19.30 -8.00 -0.01
N GLN A 187 18.02 -7.60 0.04
CA GLN A 187 17.43 -6.99 1.23
C GLN A 187 17.10 -8.03 2.32
N ILE A 188 16.43 -9.12 1.95
CA ILE A 188 15.91 -10.11 2.91
C ILE A 188 16.58 -11.48 2.83
N GLY A 189 17.52 -11.67 1.88
CA GLY A 189 18.15 -12.96 1.61
C GLY A 189 17.32 -13.81 0.64
N PRO A 190 17.94 -14.81 0.00
CA PRO A 190 17.21 -15.73 -0.89
C PRO A 190 16.14 -16.48 -0.09
N ALA A 191 15.02 -16.79 -0.75
CA ALA A 191 13.98 -17.59 -0.13
C ALA A 191 14.56 -18.94 0.34
N LYS A 192 14.53 -19.20 1.64
CA LYS A 192 15.03 -20.48 2.17
C LYS A 192 14.11 -21.60 1.71
N HIS A 193 14.58 -22.48 0.83
CA HIS A 193 13.94 -23.78 0.63
C HIS A 193 14.02 -24.55 1.95
N ASN A 194 12.89 -24.74 2.60
CA ASN A 194 12.82 -25.50 3.84
C ASN A 194 13.11 -26.97 3.52
N LYS A 195 14.33 -27.44 3.80
CA LYS A 195 14.71 -28.87 3.74
C LYS A 195 14.17 -29.61 4.96
N HIS A 196 12.86 -29.65 5.12
CA HIS A 196 12.22 -30.43 6.18
C HIS A 196 10.90 -31.05 5.71
N THR A 197 11.00 -32.02 4.79
CA THR A 197 10.20 -33.25 4.78
C THR A 197 11.02 -34.33 4.08
N LYS A 198 11.57 -35.25 4.88
CA LYS A 198 12.01 -36.57 4.41
C LYS A 198 10.79 -37.47 4.55
N GLY A 199 10.38 -38.13 3.47
CA GLY A 199 9.28 -39.11 3.44
C GLY A 199 8.04 -38.58 2.74
N ASP A 200 7.91 -38.84 1.44
CA ASP A 200 7.04 -39.92 0.92
C ASP A 200 6.98 -39.82 -0.62
N ASP A 201 7.11 -40.98 -1.27
CA ASP A 201 6.97 -41.19 -2.70
C ASP A 201 5.60 -40.70 -3.18
N ASP A 202 5.56 -39.94 -4.29
CA ASP A 202 4.67 -40.27 -5.39
C ASP A 202 5.00 -39.46 -6.64
N SER A 203 5.18 -40.20 -7.72
CA SER A 203 5.35 -39.69 -9.06
C SER A 203 4.03 -39.12 -9.58
N ASN A 204 4.13 -38.11 -10.45
CA ASN A 204 3.11 -37.68 -11.42
C ASN A 204 2.17 -36.53 -11.02
N ASN A 205 2.64 -35.28 -11.18
CA ASN A 205 1.81 -34.22 -11.77
C ASN A 205 2.69 -33.11 -12.36
N ASN A 206 2.87 -33.10 -13.68
CA ASN A 206 3.45 -32.00 -14.45
C ASN A 206 2.42 -30.87 -14.61
N LEU A 207 2.02 -30.26 -13.49
CA LEU A 207 1.49 -28.92 -13.46
C LEU A 207 2.54 -28.09 -12.75
N ALA A 208 3.25 -27.25 -13.52
CA ALA A 208 4.17 -26.25 -13.00
C ALA A 208 3.37 -25.20 -12.21
N THR A 209 2.87 -25.61 -11.05
CA THR A 209 2.37 -24.72 -10.02
C THR A 209 3.57 -23.90 -9.60
N CYS A 210 3.59 -22.65 -10.06
CA CYS A 210 4.51 -21.63 -9.59
C CYS A 210 4.16 -21.38 -8.12
N LYS A 211 4.63 -22.28 -7.25
CA LYS A 211 4.53 -22.12 -5.81
C LYS A 211 5.37 -20.90 -5.49
N ILE A 212 4.70 -19.79 -5.19
CA ILE A 212 5.28 -18.68 -4.44
C ILE A 212 6.13 -19.29 -3.34
N PRO A 213 7.40 -18.90 -3.15
CA PRO A 213 8.17 -19.40 -2.03
C PRO A 213 7.35 -19.17 -0.76
N LYS A 214 7.01 -20.24 -0.04
CA LYS A 214 6.17 -20.27 1.19
C LYS A 214 6.69 -19.35 2.32
N LEU A 215 7.78 -18.62 2.09
CA LEU A 215 8.30 -17.52 2.89
C LEU A 215 7.45 -16.24 2.84
N GLU A 216 6.46 -16.14 1.95
CA GLU A 216 5.54 -15.00 1.82
C GLU A 216 4.16 -15.23 2.47
N CYS A 217 3.97 -16.36 3.17
CA CYS A 217 2.67 -16.71 3.79
C CYS A 217 2.58 -16.40 5.29
N ASP A 218 3.62 -15.81 5.88
CA ASP A 218 3.59 -15.35 7.27
C ASP A 218 3.29 -13.85 7.30
N GLU A 219 2.00 -13.54 7.34
CA GLU A 219 1.49 -12.17 7.45
C GLU A 219 1.31 -11.74 8.91
N SER A 220 1.97 -12.41 9.87
CA SER A 220 1.94 -12.00 11.27
C SER A 220 2.44 -10.57 11.45
N ASP A 221 1.86 -9.87 12.42
CA ASP A 221 2.27 -8.52 12.78
C ASP A 221 3.76 -8.48 13.13
N GLU A 222 4.27 -9.50 13.84
CA GLU A 222 5.69 -9.61 14.18
C GLU A 222 6.60 -9.66 12.94
N ARG A 223 6.18 -10.37 11.90
CA ARG A 223 6.93 -10.47 10.65
C ARG A 223 6.91 -9.15 9.89
N MET A 224 5.77 -8.48 9.81
CA MET A 224 5.64 -7.16 9.18
C MET A 224 6.49 -6.12 9.91
N ASP A 225 6.50 -6.16 11.24
CA ASP A 225 7.35 -5.34 12.10
C ASP A 225 8.85 -5.60 11.84
N GLU A 226 9.25 -6.86 11.68
CA GLU A 226 10.63 -7.21 11.34
C GLU A 226 11.00 -6.70 9.94
N LEU A 227 10.13 -6.87 8.94
CA LEU A 227 10.33 -6.34 7.59
C LEU A 227 10.46 -4.81 7.58
N ALA A 228 9.61 -4.10 8.33
CA ALA A 228 9.70 -2.65 8.48
C ALA A 228 11.03 -2.21 9.11
N ARG A 229 11.48 -2.90 10.16
CA ARG A 229 12.80 -2.65 10.77
C ARG A 229 13.94 -2.95 9.79
N LEU A 230 13.83 -4.01 9.00
CA LEU A 230 14.82 -4.36 7.96
C LEU A 230 14.89 -3.28 6.88
N PHE A 231 13.74 -2.79 6.41
CA PHE A 231 13.63 -1.70 5.45
C PHE A 231 14.38 -0.47 5.95
N TRP A 232 14.02 0.06 7.12
CA TRP A 232 14.64 1.26 7.67
C TRP A 232 16.13 1.10 7.97
N ARG A 233 16.57 -0.10 8.34
CA ARG A 233 17.99 -0.41 8.61
C ARG A 233 18.82 -0.50 7.33
N ARG A 234 18.23 -0.95 6.23
CA ARG A 234 18.93 -1.18 4.96
C ARG A 234 18.75 -0.06 3.94
N LEU A 235 17.92 0.93 4.26
CA LEU A 235 17.85 2.19 3.54
C LEU A 235 19.17 2.96 3.73
N SER A 236 20.15 2.66 2.90
CA SER A 236 21.51 3.21 2.96
C SER A 236 22.02 3.51 1.55
N PRO A 237 22.81 4.57 1.35
CA PRO A 237 23.48 4.87 0.08
C PRO A 237 24.39 3.74 -0.42
N THR A 238 24.83 2.85 0.48
CA THR A 238 25.75 1.75 0.16
C THR A 238 25.05 0.48 -0.33
N MET A 239 23.72 0.45 -0.34
CA MET A 239 22.92 -0.67 -0.86
C MET A 239 22.45 -0.35 -2.28
N GLU A 240 22.11 -1.38 -3.07
CA GLU A 240 21.45 -1.16 -4.36
C GLU A 240 20.13 -0.41 -4.13
N ALA A 241 19.90 0.64 -4.91
CA ALA A 241 18.69 1.46 -4.85
C ALA A 241 17.50 0.72 -5.48
N ALA A 242 16.31 0.92 -4.93
CA ALA A 242 15.09 0.31 -5.48
C ALA A 242 14.74 0.93 -6.84
N MET A 243 14.21 0.10 -7.74
CA MET A 243 13.60 0.54 -9.00
C MET A 243 12.10 0.68 -8.82
N TYR A 244 11.51 1.76 -9.34
CA TYR A 244 10.09 2.04 -9.24
C TYR A 244 9.51 2.34 -10.62
N GLY A 245 8.59 1.49 -11.09
CA GLY A 245 7.88 1.64 -12.38
C GLY A 245 6.59 2.44 -12.22
N ALA A 246 6.70 3.68 -11.75
CA ALA A 246 5.57 4.57 -11.52
C ALA A 246 5.09 5.27 -12.79
N ASP A 247 3.98 5.99 -12.65
CA ASP A 247 3.42 6.91 -13.65
C ASP A 247 3.18 6.25 -15.01
N MET A 248 2.76 4.98 -14.95
CA MET A 248 2.33 4.18 -16.10
C MET A 248 0.92 4.57 -16.50
N GLU A 249 0.74 4.99 -17.75
CA GLU A 249 -0.58 5.14 -18.34
C GLU A 249 -1.19 3.77 -18.65
N GLY A 250 -2.47 3.59 -18.30
CA GLY A 250 -3.24 2.41 -18.62
C GLY A 250 -4.04 1.87 -17.43
N THR A 251 -4.77 0.78 -17.69
CA THR A 251 -5.61 0.09 -16.70
C THR A 251 -5.43 -1.42 -16.81
N LEU A 252 -5.54 -2.10 -15.67
CA LEU A 252 -5.55 -3.57 -15.59
C LEU A 252 -6.97 -4.14 -15.39
N PHE A 253 -7.99 -3.28 -15.39
CA PHE A 253 -9.38 -3.71 -15.27
C PHE A 253 -9.94 -4.33 -16.56
N ASP A 254 -9.28 -4.15 -17.72
CA ASP A 254 -9.67 -4.73 -19.03
C ASP A 254 -11.15 -4.46 -19.42
N GLY A 255 -11.65 -3.29 -19.02
CA GLY A 255 -13.03 -2.86 -19.28
C GLY A 255 -14.07 -3.43 -18.32
N ASP A 256 -13.68 -4.20 -17.30
CA ASP A 256 -14.61 -4.69 -16.27
C ASP A 256 -15.19 -3.52 -15.45
N TYR A 257 -16.49 -3.57 -15.16
CA TYR A 257 -17.18 -2.52 -14.40
C TYR A 257 -16.73 -2.48 -12.92
N ALA A 258 -16.21 -3.59 -12.40
CA ALA A 258 -15.71 -3.79 -11.04
C ALA A 258 -16.70 -3.30 -9.97
N SER A 259 -17.99 -3.59 -10.17
CA SER A 259 -19.09 -3.13 -9.32
C SER A 259 -19.14 -1.61 -9.14
N GLY A 260 -18.65 -0.82 -10.10
CA GLY A 260 -18.59 0.65 -10.03
C GLY A 260 -17.31 1.19 -9.37
N TRP A 261 -16.36 0.30 -9.05
CA TRP A 261 -15.08 0.64 -8.42
C TRP A 261 -13.88 0.53 -9.39
N ASN A 262 -14.15 0.51 -10.69
CA ASN A 262 -13.10 0.61 -11.69
C ASN A 262 -12.47 2.02 -11.64
N VAL A 263 -11.21 2.09 -11.20
CA VAL A 263 -10.46 3.34 -11.00
C VAL A 263 -10.35 4.18 -12.27
N ASP A 264 -10.34 3.54 -13.44
CA ASP A 264 -10.27 4.20 -14.75
C ASP A 264 -11.60 4.88 -15.15
N GLN A 265 -12.72 4.47 -14.54
CA GLN A 265 -14.08 4.87 -14.91
C GLN A 265 -14.90 5.42 -13.73
N LEU A 266 -14.24 5.97 -12.69
CA LEU A 266 -14.94 6.46 -11.50
C LEU A 266 -15.78 7.71 -11.79
N GLU A 267 -17.09 7.62 -11.58
CA GLU A 267 -18.04 8.74 -11.64
C GLU A 267 -17.77 9.75 -10.51
N SER A 268 -16.81 10.65 -10.73
CA SER A 268 -16.44 11.72 -9.80
C SER A 268 -16.50 13.07 -10.50
N CYS A 269 -16.58 14.15 -9.72
CA CYS A 269 -16.53 15.52 -10.24
C CYS A 269 -15.27 15.82 -11.08
N LEU A 270 -14.19 15.04 -10.91
CA LEU A 270 -12.99 15.13 -11.75
C LEU A 270 -13.24 14.73 -13.22
N HIS A 271 -14.23 13.86 -13.48
CA HIS A 271 -14.64 13.54 -14.84
C HIS A 271 -15.39 14.68 -15.51
N LEU A 272 -16.13 15.50 -14.75
CA LEU A 272 -16.78 16.70 -15.28
C LEU A 272 -15.74 17.70 -15.81
N LEU A 273 -14.63 17.87 -15.08
CA LEU A 273 -13.52 18.74 -15.52
C LEU A 273 -12.86 18.27 -16.83
N LYS A 274 -12.81 16.96 -17.09
CA LYS A 274 -12.30 16.43 -18.35
C LYS A 274 -13.28 16.62 -19.51
N ALA A 275 -14.59 16.52 -19.25
CA ALA A 275 -15.61 16.72 -20.26
C ALA A 275 -15.62 18.17 -20.77
N ASP A 276 -15.46 19.14 -19.87
CA ASP A 276 -15.42 20.57 -20.23
C ASP A 276 -14.17 20.93 -21.05
N ALA A 277 -13.05 20.24 -20.85
CA ALA A 277 -11.81 20.46 -21.59
C ALA A 277 -11.85 19.95 -23.05
N ILE A 278 -12.87 19.18 -23.44
CA ILE A 278 -13.03 18.62 -24.81
C ILE A 278 -13.90 19.54 -25.68
N VAL A 279 -14.50 20.59 -25.11
CA VAL A 279 -15.44 21.49 -25.81
C VAL A 279 -14.76 22.74 -26.41
N ASP A 280 -13.45 22.91 -26.22
CA ASP A 280 -12.62 23.96 -26.87
C ASP A 280 -11.66 23.37 -27.93
#